data_AF-A0A212KX44-F1
#
_entry.id   AF-A0A212KX44-F1
#
_cell.length_a   1.000
_cell.length_b   1.000
_cell.length_c   1.000
_cell.angle_alpha   90.00
_cell.angle_beta   90.00
_cell.angle_gamma   90.00
#
_symmetry.space_group_name_H-M   'P 1'
#
loop_
_entity.id
_entity.type
_entity.pdbx_description
1 polymer ?
#
loop_
_entity_poly.entity_id
_entity_poly.type
_entity_poly.pdbx_seq_one_letter_code
_entity_poly.pdbx_strand_id
1 'polypeptide(L)'
;FLLASQQGALVELIQTVENENEISDAVHQQLLKYVREFLSIGGMPGIVSTYLATHSYLEVQRRQSAILDLYALDFGKYANKHAEHRHLKKLFMAAPGLAGKHFKYSKIDSENANPARDYREALERLRQARLILPVHFTKGNGLPLRAEKSEKKFKIFLLDVGLLVFGLGWENFDLGAKQSLSIFRGVLAEQFVAQELCLIQDPFIDRGLYYWENPKRSSSAEIDFLINLNQRILPIEVKSGSTGKLKSLKQFMDLKESVLGVRISECPLSCQDGILSVPFYLISQLGRFVSQKIHKNS
;
A
#
# COMPACT_ATOMS: atom_id res chain seq x y z
N PHE A 1 -7.58 -12.21 -6.65
CA PHE A 1 -6.68 -12.87 -7.62
C PHE A 1 -6.74 -14.39 -7.52
N LEU A 2 -6.34 -15.02 -6.40
CA LEU A 2 -6.36 -16.48 -6.22
C LEU A 2 -7.69 -17.16 -6.63
N LEU A 3 -8.83 -16.58 -6.24
CA LEU A 3 -10.15 -17.06 -6.66
C LEU A 3 -10.33 -17.06 -8.19
N ALA A 4 -9.92 -15.98 -8.86
CA ALA A 4 -9.97 -15.89 -10.32
C ALA A 4 -9.00 -16.87 -10.98
N SER A 5 -7.85 -17.15 -10.35
CA SER A 5 -6.87 -18.15 -10.77
C SER A 5 -7.25 -19.59 -10.39
N GLN A 6 -8.48 -19.83 -9.93
CA GLN A 6 -9.02 -21.14 -9.53
C GLN A 6 -8.23 -21.84 -8.40
N GLN A 7 -7.60 -21.06 -7.52
CA GLN A 7 -6.80 -21.57 -6.39
C GLN A 7 -7.61 -21.63 -5.09
N GLY A 8 -8.77 -22.31 -5.11
CA GLY A 8 -9.69 -22.37 -3.97
C GLY A 8 -9.04 -22.91 -2.68
N ALA A 9 -8.26 -23.99 -2.79
CA ALA A 9 -7.57 -24.58 -1.65
C ALA A 9 -6.56 -23.62 -0.98
N LEU A 10 -5.88 -22.78 -1.75
CA LEU A 10 -4.97 -21.77 -1.20
C LEU A 10 -5.73 -20.65 -0.49
N VAL A 11 -6.91 -20.28 -0.98
CA VAL A 11 -7.78 -19.30 -0.31
C VAL A 11 -8.29 -19.85 1.01
N GLU A 12 -8.76 -21.11 1.02
CA GLU A 12 -9.22 -21.79 2.22
C GLU A 12 -8.08 -21.86 3.26
N LEU A 13 -6.88 -22.27 2.85
CA LEU A 13 -5.71 -22.28 3.74
C LEU A 13 -5.43 -20.90 4.35
N ILE A 14 -5.46 -19.82 3.55
CA ILE A 14 -5.28 -18.45 4.08
C ILE A 14 -6.35 -18.12 5.12
N GLN A 15 -7.60 -18.54 4.91
CA GLN A 15 -8.70 -18.24 5.81
C GLN A 15 -8.64 -19.05 7.11
N THR A 16 -8.13 -20.28 7.06
CA THR A 16 -8.17 -21.22 8.19
C THR A 16 -6.88 -21.28 8.98
N VAL A 17 -5.72 -20.97 8.38
CA VAL A 17 -4.40 -21.12 9.03
C VAL A 17 -4.32 -20.41 10.38
N GLU A 18 -4.04 -21.12 11.46
CA GLU A 18 -4.00 -20.54 12.82
C GLU A 18 -2.59 -20.26 13.30
N ASN A 19 -1.62 -21.10 12.92
CA ASN A 19 -0.27 -21.06 13.47
C ASN A 19 0.82 -21.08 12.39
N GLU A 20 2.03 -20.70 12.83
CA GLU A 20 3.23 -20.53 12.01
C GLU A 20 3.66 -21.83 11.29
N ASN A 21 3.35 -23.00 11.88
CA ASN A 21 3.79 -24.31 11.41
C ASN A 21 2.85 -24.97 10.38
N GLU A 22 1.70 -24.35 10.08
CA GLU A 22 0.68 -24.92 9.20
C GLU A 22 0.94 -24.64 7.71
N ILE A 23 1.91 -23.77 7.40
CA ILE A 23 2.29 -23.44 6.02
C ILE A 23 3.67 -24.01 5.74
N SER A 24 3.73 -25.02 4.87
CA SER A 24 5.02 -25.55 4.40
C SER A 24 5.75 -24.54 3.53
N ASP A 25 7.09 -24.65 3.48
CA ASP A 25 7.93 -23.77 2.65
C ASP A 25 7.50 -23.78 1.18
N ALA A 26 7.10 -24.93 0.64
CA ALA A 26 6.63 -25.05 -0.73
C ALA A 26 5.36 -24.22 -0.98
N VAL A 27 4.39 -24.30 -0.07
CA VAL A 27 3.14 -23.53 -0.16
C VAL A 27 3.40 -22.04 0.06
N HIS A 28 4.28 -21.69 0.99
CA HIS A 28 4.72 -20.31 1.22
C HIS A 28 5.32 -19.70 -0.05
N GLN A 29 6.25 -20.38 -0.72
CA GLN A 29 6.83 -19.91 -1.98
C GLN A 29 5.80 -19.80 -3.11
N GLN A 30 4.85 -20.75 -3.18
CA GLN A 30 3.76 -20.70 -4.15
C GLN A 30 2.85 -19.48 -3.93
N LEU A 31 2.48 -19.18 -2.69
CA LEU A 31 1.67 -18.00 -2.35
C LEU A 31 2.42 -16.70 -2.67
N LEU A 32 3.72 -16.63 -2.36
CA LEU A 32 4.55 -15.47 -2.73
C LEU A 32 4.68 -15.29 -4.25
N LYS A 33 4.68 -16.38 -5.04
CA LYS A 33 4.62 -16.27 -6.51
C LYS A 33 3.35 -15.54 -6.95
N TYR A 34 2.19 -15.88 -6.39
CA TYR A 34 0.94 -15.18 -6.69
C TYR A 34 0.93 -13.72 -6.23
N VAL A 35 1.54 -13.41 -5.07
CA VAL A 35 1.73 -12.03 -4.64
C VAL A 35 2.56 -11.25 -5.66
N ARG A 36 3.68 -11.80 -6.15
CA ARG A 36 4.54 -11.14 -7.14
C ARG A 36 3.83 -10.93 -8.47
N GLU A 37 3.08 -11.92 -8.95
CA GLU A 37 2.22 -11.77 -10.15
C GLU A 37 1.19 -10.66 -9.95
N PHE A 38 0.52 -10.63 -8.79
CA PHE A 38 -0.45 -9.59 -8.45
C PHE A 38 0.18 -8.19 -8.36
N LEU A 39 1.38 -8.06 -7.78
CA LEU A 39 2.12 -6.81 -7.74
C LEU A 39 2.41 -6.27 -9.15
N SER A 40 2.66 -7.14 -10.12
CA SER A 40 2.92 -6.74 -11.51
C SER A 40 1.67 -6.31 -12.28
N ILE A 41 0.52 -6.96 -12.03
CA ILE A 41 -0.68 -6.74 -12.85
C ILE A 41 -1.75 -5.88 -12.17
N GLY A 42 -1.83 -5.91 -10.84
CA GLY A 42 -2.88 -5.27 -10.05
C GLY A 42 -4.16 -6.11 -9.86
N GLY A 43 -5.16 -5.49 -9.25
CA GLY A 43 -6.46 -6.09 -8.91
C GLY A 43 -7.61 -5.66 -9.80
N MET A 44 -7.39 -4.78 -10.78
CA MET A 44 -8.45 -4.33 -11.69
C MET A 44 -9.06 -5.53 -12.44
N PRO A 45 -10.39 -5.76 -12.38
CA PRO A 45 -11.01 -6.98 -12.91
C PRO A 45 -10.70 -7.25 -14.38
N GLY A 46 -10.75 -6.23 -15.24
CA GLY A 46 -10.43 -6.34 -16.67
C GLY A 46 -8.96 -6.65 -16.96
N ILE A 47 -8.05 -6.24 -16.06
CA ILE A 47 -6.63 -6.58 -16.17
C ILE A 47 -6.40 -8.04 -15.73
N VAL A 48 -6.97 -8.43 -14.58
CA VAL A 48 -6.87 -9.81 -14.07
C VAL A 48 -7.43 -10.81 -15.09
N SER A 49 -8.60 -10.54 -15.66
CA SER A 49 -9.20 -11.42 -16.67
C SER A 49 -8.34 -11.50 -17.93
N THR A 50 -7.75 -10.39 -18.37
CA THR A 50 -6.85 -10.36 -19.54
C THR A 50 -5.60 -11.19 -19.28
N TYR A 51 -4.99 -11.06 -18.10
CA TYR A 51 -3.81 -11.84 -17.74
C TYR A 51 -4.11 -13.33 -17.68
N LEU A 52 -5.23 -13.73 -17.05
CA LEU A 52 -5.59 -15.14 -16.93
C LEU A 52 -5.96 -15.79 -18.27
N ALA A 53 -6.48 -15.02 -19.22
CA ALA A 53 -6.82 -15.53 -20.56
C ALA A 53 -5.62 -15.62 -21.50
N THR A 54 -4.64 -14.71 -21.36
CA THR A 54 -3.55 -14.56 -22.35
C THR A 54 -2.18 -14.94 -21.82
N HIS A 55 -1.99 -14.94 -20.50
CA HIS A 55 -0.69 -14.99 -19.82
C HIS A 55 0.32 -13.96 -20.35
N SER A 56 -0.15 -12.88 -20.97
CA SER A 56 0.67 -11.87 -21.63
C SER A 56 0.72 -10.58 -20.81
N TYR A 57 1.91 -10.25 -20.31
CA TYR A 57 2.15 -8.97 -19.66
C TYR A 57 2.02 -7.78 -20.62
N LEU A 58 2.28 -7.98 -21.92
CA LEU A 58 2.09 -6.94 -22.93
C LEU A 58 0.60 -6.58 -23.09
N GLU A 59 -0.29 -7.58 -23.09
CA GLU A 59 -1.74 -7.32 -23.14
C GLU A 59 -2.23 -6.66 -21.85
N VAL A 60 -1.66 -7.04 -20.70
CA VAL A 60 -1.90 -6.35 -19.42
C VAL A 60 -1.50 -4.88 -19.49
N GLN A 61 -0.30 -4.57 -19.99
CA GLN A 61 0.18 -3.19 -20.14
C GLN A 61 -0.74 -2.37 -21.06
N ARG A 62 -1.19 -2.92 -22.19
CA ARG A 62 -2.16 -2.26 -23.08
C ARG A 62 -3.47 -1.93 -22.34
N ARG A 63 -3.96 -2.85 -21.51
CA ARG A 63 -5.17 -2.62 -20.70
C ARG A 63 -4.95 -1.59 -19.60
N GLN A 64 -3.79 -1.62 -18.92
CA GLN A 64 -3.41 -0.61 -17.93
C GLN A 64 -3.35 0.79 -18.53
N SER A 65 -2.71 0.94 -19.70
CA SER A 65 -2.70 2.20 -20.47
C SER A 65 -4.10 2.71 -20.75
N ALA A 66 -4.96 1.85 -21.32
CA ALA A 66 -6.32 2.22 -21.68
C ALA A 66 -7.16 2.67 -20.47
N ILE A 67 -6.96 2.03 -19.31
CA ILE A 67 -7.63 2.42 -18.05
C ILE A 67 -7.16 3.79 -17.57
N LEU A 68 -5.84 4.05 -17.57
CA LEU A 68 -5.30 5.36 -17.17
C LEU A 68 -5.76 6.47 -18.11
N ASP A 69 -5.77 6.22 -19.42
CA ASP A 69 -6.28 7.15 -20.42
C ASP A 69 -7.77 7.44 -20.20
N LEU A 70 -8.57 6.41 -19.91
CA LEU A 70 -10.00 6.56 -19.62
C LEU A 70 -10.23 7.45 -18.38
N TYR A 71 -9.48 7.24 -17.29
CA TYR A 71 -9.55 8.12 -16.12
C TYR A 71 -9.19 9.57 -16.49
N ALA A 72 -8.11 9.77 -17.25
CA ALA A 72 -7.66 11.10 -17.66
C ALA A 72 -8.68 11.83 -18.56
N LEU A 73 -9.39 11.09 -19.42
CA LEU A 73 -10.49 11.60 -20.23
C LEU A 73 -11.71 11.97 -19.38
N ASP A 74 -12.08 11.11 -18.43
CA ASP A 74 -13.24 11.33 -17.56
C ASP A 74 -13.09 12.57 -16.67
N PHE A 75 -11.88 12.97 -16.30
CA PHE A 75 -11.66 14.24 -15.58
C PHE A 75 -12.24 15.46 -16.30
N GLY A 76 -12.37 15.43 -17.63
CA GLY A 76 -13.00 16.50 -18.41
C GLY A 76 -14.50 16.65 -18.11
N LYS A 77 -15.18 15.59 -17.66
CA LYS A 77 -16.60 15.60 -17.29
C LYS A 77 -16.86 16.20 -15.90
N TYR A 78 -15.85 16.21 -15.03
CA TYR A 78 -15.96 16.64 -13.63
C TYR A 78 -15.27 17.97 -13.32
N ALA A 79 -14.66 18.60 -14.34
CA ALA A 79 -14.02 19.90 -14.24
C ALA A 79 -14.97 21.00 -14.72
N ASN A 80 -15.26 21.97 -13.85
CA ASN A 80 -16.09 23.12 -14.21
C ASN A 80 -15.32 24.12 -15.08
N LYS A 81 -13.98 24.02 -15.08
CA LYS A 81 -13.05 24.88 -15.82
C LYS A 81 -11.95 24.06 -16.48
N HIS A 82 -11.50 24.47 -17.66
CA HIS A 82 -10.38 23.81 -18.37
C HIS A 82 -9.09 23.71 -17.54
N ALA A 83 -8.81 24.67 -16.66
CA ALA A 83 -7.65 24.64 -15.77
C ALA A 83 -7.72 23.50 -14.75
N GLU A 84 -8.91 23.21 -14.20
CA GLU A 84 -9.13 22.12 -13.24
C GLU A 84 -8.89 20.75 -13.89
N HIS A 85 -9.35 20.57 -15.14
CA HIS A 85 -9.08 19.35 -15.91
C HIS A 85 -7.58 19.11 -16.09
N ARG A 86 -6.84 20.16 -16.45
CA ARG A 86 -5.38 20.08 -16.63
C ARG A 86 -4.68 19.71 -15.32
N HIS A 87 -5.08 20.30 -14.20
CA HIS A 87 -4.47 20.00 -12.90
C HIS A 87 -4.76 18.58 -12.43
N LEU A 88 -6.00 18.09 -12.61
CA LEU A 88 -6.37 16.70 -12.33
C LEU A 88 -5.52 15.72 -13.14
N LYS A 89 -5.46 15.92 -14.47
CA LYS A 89 -4.68 15.06 -15.35
C LYS A 89 -3.20 15.09 -14.99
N LYS A 90 -2.60 16.26 -14.79
CA LYS A 90 -1.17 16.39 -14.50
C LYS A 90 -0.79 15.79 -13.14
N LEU A 91 -1.60 16.02 -12.09
CA LEU A 91 -1.39 15.37 -10.79
C LEU A 91 -1.55 13.85 -10.89
N PHE A 92 -2.60 13.35 -11.55
CA PHE A 92 -2.84 11.91 -11.68
C PHE A 92 -1.69 11.20 -12.42
N MET A 93 -1.20 11.77 -13.51
CA MET A 93 -0.06 11.20 -14.26
C MET A 93 1.27 11.30 -13.48
N ALA A 94 1.43 12.29 -12.60
CA ALA A 94 2.61 12.42 -11.75
C ALA A 94 2.55 11.52 -10.51
N ALA A 95 1.36 11.11 -10.06
CA ALA A 95 1.14 10.39 -8.81
C ALA A 95 1.98 9.11 -8.66
N PRO A 96 2.19 8.28 -9.70
CA PRO A 96 3.05 7.11 -9.59
C PRO A 96 4.47 7.43 -9.10
N GLY A 97 5.10 8.48 -9.66
CA GLY A 97 6.44 8.91 -9.26
C GLY A 97 6.51 9.54 -7.86
N LEU A 98 5.37 9.90 -7.27
CA LEU A 98 5.23 10.50 -5.95
C LEU A 98 4.85 9.49 -4.86
N ALA A 99 4.44 8.28 -5.23
CA ALA A 99 3.94 7.28 -4.29
C ALA A 99 4.96 6.92 -3.20
N GLY A 100 4.49 6.75 -1.96
CA GLY A 100 5.33 6.42 -0.79
C GLY A 100 6.27 7.52 -0.30
N LYS A 101 6.39 8.64 -1.03
CA LYS A 101 7.23 9.79 -0.66
C LYS A 101 6.39 10.85 0.06
N HIS A 102 7.04 11.66 0.90
CA HIS A 102 6.40 12.85 1.46
C HIS A 102 5.89 13.74 0.32
N PHE A 103 4.58 13.97 0.32
CA PHE A 103 3.93 14.70 -0.74
C PHE A 103 4.32 16.19 -0.71
N LYS A 104 4.74 16.70 -1.87
CA LYS A 104 5.05 18.11 -2.07
C LYS A 104 4.47 18.55 -3.40
N TYR A 105 3.61 19.57 -3.39
CA TYR A 105 2.99 20.10 -4.61
C TYR A 105 4.02 20.51 -5.68
N SER A 106 5.19 21.03 -5.27
CA SER A 106 6.28 21.40 -6.18
C SER A 106 6.91 20.22 -6.93
N LYS A 107 6.62 18.97 -6.56
CA LYS A 107 7.06 17.78 -7.29
C LYS A 107 6.09 17.33 -8.38
N ILE A 108 4.88 17.91 -8.43
CA ILE A 108 3.92 17.69 -9.53
C ILE A 108 4.36 18.48 -10.77
N ASP A 109 4.82 19.72 -10.52
CA ASP A 109 5.11 20.69 -11.56
C ASP A 109 6.20 21.64 -11.07
N SER A 110 7.46 21.34 -11.40
CA SER A 110 8.62 22.08 -10.91
C SER A 110 8.72 23.49 -11.47
N GLU A 111 8.08 23.75 -12.62
CA GLU A 111 8.10 25.05 -13.30
C GLU A 111 6.93 25.95 -12.86
N ASN A 112 5.96 25.42 -12.12
CA ASN A 112 4.82 26.20 -11.64
C ASN A 112 5.26 27.08 -10.44
N ALA A 113 4.98 28.39 -10.52
CA ALA A 113 5.31 29.36 -9.48
C ALA A 113 4.49 29.17 -8.18
N ASN A 114 3.28 28.62 -8.25
CA ASN A 114 2.42 28.38 -7.08
C ASN A 114 1.62 27.06 -7.18
N PRO A 115 2.31 25.90 -7.15
CA PRO A 115 1.69 24.60 -7.38
C PRO A 115 0.72 24.22 -6.24
N ALA A 116 0.96 24.69 -5.01
CA ALA A 116 0.05 24.41 -3.91
C ALA A 116 -1.32 25.07 -4.10
N ARG A 117 -1.38 26.27 -4.68
CA ARG A 117 -2.65 26.93 -5.01
C ARG A 117 -3.41 26.15 -6.08
N ASP A 118 -2.69 25.73 -7.12
CA ASP A 118 -3.28 25.20 -8.34
C ASP A 118 -3.73 23.72 -8.21
N TYR A 119 -2.98 22.89 -7.47
CA TYR A 119 -3.23 21.44 -7.40
C TYR A 119 -3.97 20.96 -6.14
N ARG A 120 -4.23 21.82 -5.14
CA ARG A 120 -4.92 21.41 -3.90
C ARG A 120 -6.31 20.86 -4.15
N GLU A 121 -7.10 21.53 -4.99
CA GLU A 121 -8.45 21.08 -5.33
C GLU A 121 -8.41 19.79 -6.16
N ALA A 122 -7.46 19.68 -7.09
CA ALA A 122 -7.26 18.47 -7.87
C ALA A 122 -6.94 17.26 -6.97
N LEU A 123 -6.05 17.43 -5.99
CA LEU A 123 -5.74 16.38 -5.01
C LEU A 123 -6.98 15.94 -4.23
N GLU A 124 -7.77 16.89 -3.74
CA GLU A 124 -8.98 16.58 -2.98
C GLU A 124 -10.02 15.84 -3.82
N ARG A 125 -10.19 16.22 -5.09
CA ARG A 125 -11.07 15.52 -6.03
C ARG A 125 -10.60 14.09 -6.33
N LEU A 126 -9.30 13.89 -6.59
CA LEU A 126 -8.74 12.55 -6.81
C LEU A 126 -8.87 11.67 -5.55
N ARG A 127 -8.74 12.25 -4.35
CA ARG A 127 -8.98 11.58 -3.07
C ARG A 127 -10.46 11.17 -2.92
N GLN A 128 -11.39 12.08 -3.18
CA GLN A 128 -12.83 11.80 -3.12
C GLN A 128 -13.26 10.73 -4.13
N ALA A 129 -12.66 10.74 -5.32
CA ALA A 129 -12.84 9.72 -6.35
C ALA A 129 -12.13 8.38 -6.03
N ARG A 130 -11.41 8.29 -4.89
CA ARG A 130 -10.62 7.11 -4.47
C ARG A 130 -9.54 6.70 -5.48
N LEU A 131 -9.06 7.64 -6.29
CA LEU A 131 -7.95 7.41 -7.23
C LEU A 131 -6.59 7.60 -6.55
N ILE A 132 -6.56 8.41 -5.48
CA ILE A 132 -5.40 8.63 -4.63
C ILE A 132 -5.78 8.36 -3.18
N LEU A 133 -4.92 7.60 -2.50
CA LEU A 133 -5.02 7.25 -1.08
C LEU A 133 -3.97 8.04 -0.29
N PRO A 134 -4.35 9.04 0.53
CA PRO A 134 -3.42 9.73 1.40
C PRO A 134 -3.15 8.93 2.68
N VAL A 135 -1.89 8.94 3.12
CA VAL A 135 -1.44 8.37 4.40
C VAL A 135 -0.87 9.51 5.23
N HIS A 136 -1.60 9.91 6.27
CA HIS A 136 -1.29 11.13 7.01
C HIS A 136 -0.30 10.88 8.15
N PHE A 137 0.61 11.82 8.39
CA PHE A 137 1.42 11.78 9.60
C PHE A 137 0.50 11.92 10.80
N THR A 138 0.75 11.15 11.84
CA THR A 138 0.13 11.34 13.16
C THR A 138 1.18 11.21 14.26
N LYS A 139 0.98 11.93 15.38
CA LYS A 139 1.83 11.75 16.56
C LYS A 139 1.62 10.38 17.22
N GLY A 140 0.44 9.77 17.02
CA GLY A 140 0.10 8.45 17.52
C GLY A 140 0.24 8.33 19.04
N ASN A 141 -0.14 9.36 19.81
CA ASN A 141 -0.10 9.32 21.28
C ASN A 141 -1.30 8.58 21.89
N GLY A 142 -2.36 8.35 21.11
CA GLY A 142 -3.58 7.71 21.57
C GLY A 142 -4.62 7.62 20.46
N LEU A 143 -5.72 6.95 20.76
CA LEU A 143 -6.87 6.89 19.87
C LEU A 143 -7.83 8.07 20.12
N PRO A 144 -8.56 8.53 19.08
CA PRO A 144 -8.45 8.11 17.68
C PRO A 144 -7.21 8.71 16.98
N LEU A 145 -6.53 7.93 16.12
CA LEU A 145 -5.32 8.38 15.39
C LEU A 145 -5.53 9.66 14.58
N ARG A 146 -6.77 9.90 14.12
CA ARG A 146 -7.19 11.10 13.41
C ARG A 146 -7.00 12.39 14.22
N ALA A 147 -7.12 12.34 15.54
CA ALA A 147 -7.10 13.53 16.39
C ALA A 147 -5.78 14.31 16.31
N GLU A 148 -4.67 13.61 16.08
CA GLU A 148 -3.33 14.20 16.01
C GLU A 148 -2.72 14.16 14.61
N LYS A 149 -3.56 13.95 13.57
CA LYS A 149 -3.06 13.90 12.20
C LYS A 149 -2.62 15.27 11.70
N SER A 150 -1.66 15.29 10.79
CA SER A 150 -1.28 16.48 10.04
C SER A 150 -1.95 16.51 8.67
N GLU A 151 -2.68 17.59 8.37
CA GLU A 151 -3.20 17.82 7.01
C GLU A 151 -2.10 18.25 6.03
N LYS A 152 -0.94 18.67 6.54
CA LYS A 152 0.19 19.18 5.72
C LYS A 152 1.24 18.11 5.43
N LYS A 153 1.37 17.11 6.30
CA LYS A 153 2.34 16.02 6.17
C LYS A 153 1.62 14.71 5.87
N PHE A 154 1.77 14.24 4.64
CA PHE A 154 1.19 12.99 4.19
C PHE A 154 2.01 12.41 3.04
N LYS A 155 1.90 11.11 2.85
CA LYS A 155 2.28 10.39 1.63
C LYS A 155 1.03 10.12 0.80
N ILE A 156 1.22 9.76 -0.47
CA ILE A 156 0.13 9.28 -1.32
C ILE A 156 0.44 7.90 -1.88
N PHE A 157 -0.62 7.16 -2.16
CA PHE A 157 -0.62 5.89 -2.88
C PHE A 157 -1.73 5.92 -3.93
N LEU A 158 -1.67 5.04 -4.93
CA LEU A 158 -2.70 4.93 -5.97
C LEU A 158 -3.80 3.95 -5.57
N LEU A 159 -4.87 3.91 -6.37
CA LEU A 159 -5.98 2.98 -6.18
C LEU A 159 -5.60 1.50 -6.38
N ASP A 160 -4.60 1.23 -7.22
CA ASP A 160 -4.24 -0.12 -7.66
C ASP A 160 -2.73 -0.22 -7.90
N VAL A 161 -2.12 -1.29 -7.38
CA VAL A 161 -0.67 -1.52 -7.52
C VAL A 161 -0.22 -1.76 -8.97
N GLY A 162 -1.04 -2.39 -9.81
CA GLY A 162 -0.74 -2.60 -11.22
C GLY A 162 -0.75 -1.31 -12.04
N LEU A 163 -1.68 -0.40 -11.72
CA LEU A 163 -1.69 0.94 -12.31
C LEU A 163 -0.50 1.78 -11.84
N LEU A 164 -0.09 1.66 -10.58
CA LEU A 164 1.15 2.28 -10.08
C LEU A 164 2.37 1.79 -10.87
N VAL A 165 2.47 0.46 -11.01
CA VAL A 165 3.52 -0.23 -11.78
C VAL A 165 3.60 0.32 -13.19
N PHE A 166 2.49 0.32 -13.93
CA PHE A 166 2.48 0.83 -15.28
C PHE A 166 2.89 2.31 -15.33
N GLY A 167 2.32 3.14 -14.46
CA GLY A 167 2.57 4.58 -14.41
C GLY A 167 4.00 4.98 -14.02
N LEU A 168 4.80 4.07 -13.47
CA LEU A 168 6.24 4.26 -13.24
C LEU A 168 7.09 4.09 -14.51
N GLY A 169 6.47 3.85 -15.67
CA GLY A 169 7.17 3.67 -16.95
C GLY A 169 7.64 2.24 -17.18
N TRP A 170 6.92 1.26 -16.62
CA TRP A 170 7.35 -0.13 -16.61
C TRP A 170 7.07 -0.89 -17.94
N GLU A 171 6.64 -0.16 -18.98
CA GLU A 171 6.53 -0.61 -20.37
C GLU A 171 7.86 -1.10 -20.98
N ASN A 172 9.00 -0.68 -20.42
CA ASN A 172 10.34 -0.95 -20.98
C ASN A 172 11.13 -2.07 -20.30
N PHE A 173 10.54 -2.81 -19.35
CA PHE A 173 11.23 -3.95 -18.75
C PHE A 173 10.54 -5.26 -19.07
N ASP A 174 11.35 -6.25 -19.40
CA ASP A 174 10.93 -7.64 -19.40
C ASP A 174 10.50 -8.03 -17.98
N LEU A 175 9.19 -8.12 -17.76
CA LEU A 175 8.58 -8.60 -16.53
C LEU A 175 8.95 -10.07 -16.23
N GLY A 176 9.48 -10.80 -17.22
CA GLY A 176 10.09 -12.13 -17.07
C GLY A 176 11.52 -12.10 -16.52
N ALA A 177 12.22 -10.97 -16.57
CA ALA A 177 13.56 -10.83 -16.01
C ALA A 177 13.50 -10.53 -14.51
N LYS A 178 13.93 -11.51 -13.69
CA LYS A 178 14.02 -11.47 -12.21
C LYS A 178 14.62 -10.18 -11.60
N GLN A 179 15.35 -9.40 -12.39
CA GLN A 179 16.11 -8.22 -11.98
C GLN A 179 15.34 -6.90 -12.02
N SER A 180 14.28 -6.78 -12.85
CA SER A 180 13.61 -5.50 -13.13
C SER A 180 12.88 -4.89 -11.92
N LEU A 181 12.31 -5.73 -11.06
CA LEU A 181 11.52 -5.32 -9.90
C LEU A 181 12.33 -4.65 -8.78
N SER A 182 13.66 -4.87 -8.74
CA SER A 182 14.55 -4.58 -7.61
C SER A 182 14.48 -3.13 -7.11
N ILE A 183 14.47 -2.16 -8.03
CA ILE A 183 14.60 -0.73 -7.73
C ILE A 183 13.32 -0.17 -7.05
N PHE A 184 12.15 -0.71 -7.41
CA PHE A 184 10.86 -0.23 -6.92
C PHE A 184 10.22 -1.16 -5.88
N ARG A 185 10.88 -2.24 -5.45
CA ARG A 185 10.25 -3.20 -4.52
C ARG A 185 9.75 -2.56 -3.24
N GLY A 186 10.43 -1.53 -2.74
CA GLY A 186 10.00 -0.78 -1.54
C GLY A 186 8.64 -0.12 -1.74
N VAL A 187 8.53 0.77 -2.73
CA VAL A 187 7.28 1.52 -2.99
C VAL A 187 6.14 0.59 -3.43
N LEU A 188 6.42 -0.48 -4.18
CA LEU A 188 5.39 -1.45 -4.56
C LEU A 188 4.88 -2.25 -3.36
N ALA A 189 5.78 -2.64 -2.45
CA ALA A 189 5.39 -3.31 -1.21
C ALA A 189 4.55 -2.38 -0.33
N GLU A 190 4.97 -1.12 -0.14
CA GLU A 190 4.20 -0.12 0.61
C GLU A 190 2.83 0.15 -0.03
N GLN A 191 2.77 0.31 -1.36
CA GLN A 191 1.52 0.48 -2.11
C GLN A 191 0.57 -0.70 -1.89
N PHE A 192 1.08 -1.92 -2.03
CA PHE A 192 0.28 -3.13 -1.83
C PHE A 192 -0.23 -3.22 -0.41
N VAL A 193 0.61 -2.95 0.59
CA VAL A 193 0.21 -2.93 1.99
C VAL A 193 -0.83 -1.85 2.24
N ALA A 194 -0.65 -0.62 1.74
CA ALA A 194 -1.64 0.44 1.89
C ALA A 194 -3.02 0.03 1.33
N GLN A 195 -3.02 -0.57 0.13
CA GLN A 195 -4.23 -1.09 -0.50
C GLN A 195 -4.91 -2.17 0.37
N GLU A 196 -4.16 -3.17 0.83
CA GLU A 196 -4.68 -4.26 1.66
C GLU A 196 -5.16 -3.77 3.04
N LEU A 197 -4.44 -2.84 3.67
CA LEU A 197 -4.84 -2.24 4.95
C LEU A 197 -6.15 -1.46 4.83
N CYS A 198 -6.42 -0.84 3.68
CA CYS A 198 -7.73 -0.24 3.41
C CYS A 198 -8.85 -1.27 3.20
N LEU A 199 -8.54 -2.51 2.83
CA LEU A 199 -9.54 -3.56 2.60
C LEU A 199 -9.95 -4.28 3.89
N ILE A 200 -9.04 -4.40 4.86
CA ILE A 200 -9.33 -5.06 6.15
C ILE A 200 -10.04 -4.17 7.17
N GLN A 201 -10.16 -2.86 6.88
CA GLN A 201 -10.89 -1.91 7.70
C GLN A 201 -12.37 -1.88 7.34
N ASP A 202 -13.22 -1.46 8.28
CA ASP A 202 -14.66 -1.34 8.07
C ASP A 202 -14.96 -0.45 6.84
N PRO A 203 -15.72 -0.96 5.86
CA PRO A 203 -15.99 -0.22 4.63
C PRO A 203 -16.88 1.02 4.83
N PHE A 204 -17.60 1.12 5.95
CA PHE A 204 -18.50 2.22 6.32
C PHE A 204 -17.83 3.30 7.17
N ILE A 205 -16.60 3.07 7.64
CA ILE A 205 -15.81 4.04 8.39
C ILE A 205 -14.73 4.65 7.47
N ASP A 206 -14.39 5.92 7.71
CA ASP A 206 -13.28 6.59 7.02
C ASP A 206 -11.97 5.80 7.26
N ARG A 207 -11.44 5.18 6.21
CA ARG A 207 -10.32 4.21 6.20
C ARG A 207 -8.96 4.90 6.34
N GLY A 208 -8.88 5.87 7.25
CA GLY A 208 -7.70 6.71 7.44
C GLY A 208 -6.47 5.85 7.74
N LEU A 209 -5.51 5.86 6.82
CA LEU A 209 -4.18 5.34 7.07
C LEU A 209 -3.29 6.46 7.59
N TYR A 210 -2.44 6.09 8.53
CA TYR A 210 -1.50 7.02 9.13
C TYR A 210 -0.10 6.46 9.05
N TYR A 211 0.90 7.33 9.21
CA TYR A 211 2.29 6.93 9.40
C TYR A 211 2.89 7.76 10.53
N TRP A 212 4.07 7.38 11.01
CA TRP A 212 4.74 8.09 12.10
C TRP A 212 6.20 8.35 11.79
N GLU A 213 6.67 9.51 12.21
CA GLU A 213 8.08 9.90 12.19
C GLU A 213 8.49 10.31 13.59
N ASN A 214 9.71 9.95 13.98
CA ASN A 214 10.26 10.40 15.25
C ASN A 214 10.51 11.91 15.26
N PRO A 215 9.87 12.69 16.15
CA PRO A 215 9.99 14.15 16.16
C PRO A 215 11.35 14.67 16.65
N LYS A 216 12.19 13.83 17.28
CA LYS A 216 13.41 14.25 18.00
C LYS A 216 14.72 14.04 17.23
N ARG A 217 14.73 13.56 15.98
CA ARG A 217 15.98 13.23 15.25
C ARG A 217 15.99 13.71 13.80
N SER A 218 17.17 14.17 13.36
CA SER A 218 17.48 14.59 11.99
C SER A 218 17.53 13.44 10.97
N SER A 219 17.76 12.20 11.42
CA SER A 219 17.40 10.98 10.71
C SER A 219 16.22 10.32 11.44
N SER A 220 15.00 10.76 11.11
CA SER A 220 13.80 10.26 11.79
C SER A 220 13.61 8.79 11.48
N ALA A 221 13.58 7.96 12.52
CA ALA A 221 12.94 6.66 12.40
C ALA A 221 11.50 6.89 11.94
N GLU A 222 11.08 6.12 10.96
CA GLU A 222 9.77 6.22 10.35
C GLU A 222 9.10 4.85 10.40
N ILE A 223 7.83 4.84 10.76
CA ILE A 223 6.94 3.68 10.66
C ILE A 223 6.04 3.91 9.46
N ASP A 224 6.00 2.94 8.55
CA ASP A 224 5.28 3.07 7.28
C ASP A 224 3.78 3.23 7.48
N PHE A 225 3.19 2.46 8.40
CA PHE A 225 1.77 2.57 8.73
C PHE A 225 1.47 2.48 10.23
N LEU A 226 0.50 3.27 10.67
CA LEU A 226 -0.22 3.16 11.93
C LEU A 226 -1.70 2.99 11.63
N ILE A 227 -2.29 1.93 12.20
CA ILE A 227 -3.73 1.68 12.12
C ILE A 227 -4.32 1.52 13.53
N ASN A 228 -5.63 1.75 13.64
CA ASN A 228 -6.39 1.33 14.81
C ASN A 228 -6.94 -0.07 14.53
N LEU A 229 -6.56 -1.05 15.36
CA LEU A 229 -7.09 -2.40 15.29
C LEU A 229 -7.41 -2.86 16.71
N ASN A 230 -8.66 -3.26 16.95
CA ASN A 230 -9.14 -3.69 18.28
C ASN A 230 -8.85 -2.67 19.40
N GLN A 231 -9.10 -1.38 19.14
CA GLN A 231 -8.88 -0.27 20.09
C GLN A 231 -7.41 -0.12 20.51
N ARG A 232 -6.46 -0.53 19.66
CA ARG A 232 -5.03 -0.33 19.88
C ARG A 232 -4.38 0.26 18.64
N ILE A 233 -3.36 1.07 18.87
CA ILE A 233 -2.50 1.57 17.80
C ILE A 233 -1.53 0.46 17.43
N LEU A 234 -1.58 0.02 16.18
CA LEU A 234 -0.70 -1.03 15.66
C LEU A 234 0.33 -0.41 14.72
N PRO A 235 1.63 -0.39 15.08
CA PRO A 235 2.70 0.00 14.20
C PRO A 235 3.06 -1.12 13.22
N ILE A 236 3.10 -0.76 11.95
CA ILE A 236 3.36 -1.67 10.83
C ILE A 236 4.56 -1.15 10.05
N GLU A 237 5.57 -1.98 9.95
CA GLU A 237 6.74 -1.77 9.11
C GLU A 237 6.68 -2.72 7.90
N VAL A 238 6.88 -2.17 6.70
CA VAL A 238 6.89 -2.92 5.46
C VAL A 238 8.33 -3.21 5.03
N LYS A 239 8.59 -4.46 4.65
CA LYS A 239 9.88 -4.86 4.07
C LYS A 239 9.65 -5.58 2.76
N SER A 240 10.27 -5.07 1.71
CA SER A 240 10.28 -5.69 0.38
C SER A 240 11.06 -7.01 0.30
N GLY A 241 11.79 -7.38 1.36
CA GLY A 241 12.53 -8.63 1.47
C GLY A 241 12.57 -9.15 2.91
N SER A 242 13.29 -10.26 3.12
CA SER A 242 13.39 -10.93 4.42
C SER A 242 14.42 -10.31 5.37
N THR A 243 15.34 -9.50 4.84
CA THR A 243 16.43 -8.87 5.58
C THR A 243 16.13 -7.41 5.89
N GLY A 244 16.62 -6.92 7.03
CA GLY A 244 16.47 -5.53 7.44
C GLY A 244 16.27 -5.39 8.94
N LYS A 245 16.93 -4.40 9.55
CA LYS A 245 16.77 -4.12 10.97
C LYS A 245 15.42 -3.44 11.21
N LEU A 246 14.65 -3.94 12.18
CA LEU A 246 13.39 -3.34 12.62
C LEU A 246 13.61 -2.22 13.66
N LYS A 247 14.62 -1.38 13.43
CA LYS A 247 15.04 -0.36 14.41
C LYS A 247 13.97 0.70 14.62
N SER A 248 13.32 1.17 13.54
CA SER A 248 12.22 2.13 13.65
C SER A 248 11.06 1.54 14.42
N LEU A 249 10.62 0.32 14.05
CA LEU A 249 9.55 -0.39 14.74
C LEU A 249 9.81 -0.57 16.23
N LYS A 250 10.97 -1.11 16.61
CA LYS A 250 11.36 -1.26 18.02
C LYS A 250 11.39 0.08 18.75
N GLN A 251 11.96 1.12 18.11
CA GLN A 251 11.96 2.46 18.70
C GLN A 251 10.56 3.02 18.91
N PHE A 252 9.63 2.83 17.98
CA PHE A 252 8.24 3.23 18.17
C PHE A 252 7.61 2.48 19.34
N MET A 253 7.79 1.15 19.37
CA MET A 253 7.25 0.31 20.43
C MET A 253 7.75 0.73 21.81
N ASP A 254 9.05 1.01 21.95
CA ASP A 254 9.64 1.51 23.21
C ASP A 254 9.09 2.89 23.59
N LEU A 255 8.98 3.81 22.63
CA LEU A 255 8.53 5.19 22.88
C LEU A 255 7.04 5.31 23.19
N LYS A 256 6.23 4.37 22.68
CA LYS A 256 4.77 4.38 22.78
C LYS A 256 4.22 3.27 23.68
N GLU A 257 5.11 2.49 24.29
CA GLU A 257 4.77 1.33 25.10
C GLU A 257 3.85 0.35 24.34
N SER A 258 4.11 0.18 23.04
CA SER A 258 3.30 -0.69 22.19
C SER A 258 3.65 -2.15 22.45
N VAL A 259 2.67 -2.91 22.93
CA VAL A 259 2.81 -4.35 23.26
C VAL A 259 3.06 -5.23 22.04
N LEU A 260 2.67 -4.77 20.86
CA LEU A 260 2.78 -5.51 19.60
C LEU A 260 3.17 -4.57 18.48
N GLY A 261 4.12 -5.00 17.65
CA GLY A 261 4.42 -4.41 16.35
C GLY A 261 4.24 -5.44 15.24
N VAL A 262 4.09 -4.96 14.01
CA VAL A 262 3.90 -5.84 12.84
C VAL A 262 4.98 -5.55 11.81
N ARG A 263 5.57 -6.63 11.30
CA ARG A 263 6.38 -6.60 10.08
C ARG A 263 5.59 -7.27 8.97
N ILE A 264 5.33 -6.56 7.88
CA ILE A 264 4.77 -7.17 6.66
C ILE A 264 5.88 -7.36 5.64
N SER A 265 6.11 -8.61 5.19
CA SER A 265 7.19 -8.92 4.26
C SER A 265 6.99 -10.26 3.52
N GLU A 266 8.03 -10.73 2.82
CA GLU A 266 8.08 -12.09 2.28
C GLU A 266 8.46 -13.16 3.33
N CYS A 267 8.70 -12.80 4.59
CA CYS A 267 9.01 -13.80 5.63
C CYS A 267 7.79 -14.67 5.97
N PRO A 268 8.00 -15.94 6.40
CA PRO A 268 6.95 -16.76 6.99
C PRO A 268 6.27 -16.06 8.17
N LEU A 269 5.04 -16.49 8.46
CA LEU A 269 4.31 -16.06 9.66
C LEU A 269 5.16 -16.41 10.89
N SER A 270 5.49 -15.42 11.71
CA SER A 270 6.22 -15.66 12.95
C SER A 270 5.95 -14.60 14.00
N CYS A 271 6.17 -14.91 15.28
CA CYS A 271 6.05 -13.93 16.36
C CYS A 271 7.23 -14.02 17.32
N GLN A 272 8.06 -12.98 17.38
CA GLN A 272 9.25 -12.93 18.23
C GLN A 272 9.41 -11.52 18.81
N ASP A 273 9.76 -11.41 20.10
CA ASP A 273 10.00 -10.14 20.80
C ASP A 273 8.87 -9.10 20.65
N GLY A 274 7.61 -9.55 20.71
CA GLY A 274 6.46 -8.65 20.51
C GLY A 274 6.29 -8.15 19.07
N ILE A 275 6.97 -8.76 18.10
CA ILE A 275 6.83 -8.44 16.67
C ILE A 275 6.20 -9.60 15.93
N LEU A 276 5.00 -9.38 15.38
CA LEU A 276 4.32 -10.30 14.49
C LEU A 276 4.79 -10.06 13.05
N SER A 277 5.51 -11.02 12.48
CA SER A 277 5.84 -11.06 11.05
C SER A 277 4.69 -11.70 10.28
N VAL A 278 4.11 -10.97 9.34
CA VAL A 278 2.99 -11.42 8.52
C VAL A 278 3.41 -11.42 7.05
N PRO A 279 3.38 -12.58 6.36
CA PRO A 279 3.57 -12.65 4.92
C PRO A 279 2.56 -11.77 4.18
N PHE A 280 2.95 -11.19 3.04
CA PHE A 280 2.06 -10.37 2.20
C PHE A 280 0.69 -11.01 1.91
N TYR A 281 0.63 -12.33 1.72
CA TYR A 281 -0.61 -13.05 1.42
C TYR A 281 -1.53 -13.26 2.63
N LEU A 282 -1.08 -12.94 3.86
CA LEU A 282 -1.86 -13.06 5.09
C LEU A 282 -2.35 -11.71 5.66
N ILE A 283 -2.14 -10.59 4.97
CA ILE A 283 -2.59 -9.26 5.45
C ILE A 283 -4.11 -9.24 5.69
N SER A 284 -4.89 -9.91 4.84
CA SER A 284 -6.35 -10.04 5.00
C SER A 284 -6.77 -10.67 6.34
N GLN A 285 -5.88 -11.41 6.98
CA GLN A 285 -6.10 -12.10 8.25
C GLN A 285 -5.45 -11.38 9.44
N LEU A 286 -4.90 -10.18 9.24
CA LEU A 286 -4.14 -9.45 10.27
C LEU A 286 -4.93 -9.27 11.57
N GLY A 287 -6.23 -8.94 11.47
CA GLY A 287 -7.14 -8.83 12.62
C GLY A 287 -7.17 -10.08 13.48
N ARG A 288 -7.23 -11.26 12.86
CA ARG A 288 -7.27 -12.55 13.54
C ARG A 288 -5.97 -12.83 14.29
N PHE A 289 -4.83 -12.68 13.63
CA PHE A 289 -3.52 -12.93 14.25
C PHE A 289 -3.20 -11.94 15.37
N VAL A 290 -3.51 -10.66 15.18
CA VAL A 290 -3.32 -9.63 16.22
C VAL A 290 -4.16 -9.94 17.45
N SER A 291 -5.43 -10.34 17.26
CA SER A 291 -6.31 -10.73 18.36
C SER A 291 -5.74 -11.90 19.15
N GLN A 292 -5.30 -12.96 18.49
CA GLN A 292 -4.75 -14.16 19.14
C GLN A 292 -3.50 -13.85 19.98
N LYS A 293 -2.60 -12.97 19.50
CA LYS A 293 -1.35 -12.65 20.22
C LYS A 293 -1.58 -11.71 21.40
N ILE A 294 -2.54 -10.79 21.31
CA ILE A 294 -2.89 -9.90 22.43
C ILE A 294 -3.52 -10.71 23.58
N HIS A 295 -4.44 -11.63 23.29
CA HIS A 295 -5.10 -12.43 24.32
C HIS A 295 -4.15 -13.40 25.05
N LYS A 296 -3.06 -13.85 24.40
CA LYS A 296 -2.05 -14.70 25.05
C LYS A 296 -1.12 -13.96 26.02
N ASN A 297 -1.05 -12.63 25.91
CA ASN A 297 -0.18 -11.78 26.73
C ASN A 297 -0.95 -10.96 27.79
N SER A 298 -2.26 -11.20 27.92
CA SER A 298 -3.15 -10.58 28.93
C SER A 298 -3.40 -11.58 30.05
#